data_AF-A0A936UY14-F1
#
_entry.id   AF-A0A936UY14-F1
#
_cell.length_a   1.000
_cell.length_b   1.000
_cell.length_c   1.000
_cell.angle_alpha   90.00
_cell.angle_beta   90.00
_cell.angle_gamma   90.00
#
_symmetry.space_group_name_H-M   'P 1'
#
loop_
_entity.id
_entity.type
_entity.pdbx_description
1 polymer ?
#
loop_
_entity_poly.entity_id
_entity_poly.type
_entity_poly.pdbx_seq_one_letter_code
_entity_poly.pdbx_strand_id
1 'polypeptide(L)'
;MATAVSLDHSSDSTDVSNIVRASIVLGVVQSVCVFAVSLINRALTGTADHALTGVVVAIGTVVTMIYPATRTRPRTIEGIAGAAGIGLGAALAFMLIDVAVLQPLGTYTNRWHEIGGGSNWWYHPTWWMVGCYLSWMGAWILANQANKNGTSSIGGAIGLVAVLTALCGAAAAALHFPGASFNVPTFAIAVLPALTLATWISGFGASKR
;
A
#
# COMPACT_ATOMS: atom_id res chain seq x y z
N MET A 1 5.45 -31.09 -33.27
CA MET A 1 4.26 -30.46 -32.69
C MET A 1 4.66 -29.87 -31.35
N ALA A 2 4.81 -28.56 -31.27
CA ALA A 2 5.06 -27.88 -30.01
C ALA A 2 3.75 -27.87 -29.23
N THR A 3 3.67 -28.62 -28.15
CA THR A 3 2.60 -28.47 -27.17
C THR A 3 2.78 -27.11 -26.52
N ALA A 4 2.00 -26.12 -26.96
CA ALA A 4 1.81 -24.90 -26.20
C ALA A 4 1.24 -25.33 -24.85
N VAL A 5 2.08 -25.30 -23.81
CA VAL A 5 1.63 -25.39 -22.44
C VAL A 5 0.64 -24.24 -22.29
N SER A 6 -0.64 -24.55 -22.16
CA SER A 6 -1.62 -23.56 -21.75
C SER A 6 -1.14 -23.02 -20.40
N LEU A 7 -0.64 -21.79 -20.38
CA LEU A 7 -0.57 -21.03 -19.14
C LEU A 7 -1.98 -21.10 -18.57
N ASP A 8 -2.13 -21.70 -17.40
CA ASP A 8 -3.41 -21.84 -16.74
C ASP A 8 -3.86 -20.46 -16.26
N HIS A 9 -4.36 -19.65 -17.20
CA HIS A 9 -4.93 -18.31 -17.01
C HIS A 9 -6.13 -18.34 -16.06
N SER A 10 -6.62 -19.54 -15.71
CA SER A 10 -7.76 -19.75 -14.82
C SER A 10 -7.49 -19.40 -13.35
N SER A 11 -6.23 -19.12 -12.97
CA SER A 11 -5.86 -18.88 -11.57
C SER A 11 -5.91 -17.40 -11.14
N ASP A 12 -5.64 -16.46 -12.05
CA ASP A 12 -5.62 -15.02 -11.76
C ASP A 12 -7.00 -14.39 -12.01
N SER A 13 -7.48 -13.56 -11.09
CA SER A 13 -8.79 -12.89 -11.18
C SER A 13 -8.65 -11.42 -11.58
N THR A 14 -8.39 -11.16 -12.87
CA THR A 14 -8.01 -9.85 -13.43
C THR A 14 -9.12 -9.17 -14.24
N ASP A 15 -10.36 -9.67 -14.20
CA ASP A 15 -11.48 -9.05 -14.90
C ASP A 15 -11.66 -7.58 -14.51
N VAL A 16 -11.94 -6.75 -15.52
CA VAL A 16 -12.08 -5.28 -15.36
C VAL A 16 -13.09 -4.92 -14.27
N SER A 17 -14.22 -5.64 -14.19
CA SER A 17 -15.23 -5.42 -13.15
C SER A 17 -14.69 -5.65 -11.73
N ASN A 18 -13.89 -6.71 -11.54
CA ASN A 18 -13.26 -6.99 -10.24
C ASN A 18 -12.24 -5.89 -9.88
N ILE A 19 -11.41 -5.47 -10.86
CA ILE A 19 -10.43 -4.40 -10.66
C ILE A 19 -11.11 -3.10 -10.26
N VAL A 20 -12.12 -2.65 -11.02
CA VAL A 20 -12.87 -1.41 -10.74
C VAL A 20 -13.54 -1.47 -9.37
N ARG A 21 -14.26 -2.56 -9.07
CA ARG A 21 -14.96 -2.70 -7.77
C ARG A 21 -13.97 -2.70 -6.61
N ALA A 22 -12.88 -3.46 -6.71
CA ALA A 22 -11.85 -3.51 -5.68
C ALA A 22 -11.16 -2.14 -5.51
N SER A 23 -10.94 -1.41 -6.59
CA SER A 23 -10.36 -0.06 -6.57
C SER A 23 -11.24 0.90 -5.77
N ILE A 24 -12.56 0.91 -6.04
CA ILE A 24 -13.51 1.76 -5.33
C ILE A 24 -13.55 1.41 -3.84
N VAL A 25 -13.66 0.12 -3.51
CA VAL A 25 -13.68 -0.33 -2.11
C VAL A 25 -12.41 0.10 -1.38
N LEU A 26 -11.23 -0.10 -1.98
CA LEU A 26 -9.97 0.28 -1.38
C LEU A 26 -9.84 1.81 -1.24
N GLY A 27 -10.26 2.58 -2.25
CA GLY A 27 -10.26 4.05 -2.19
C GLY A 27 -11.15 4.59 -1.06
N VAL A 28 -12.33 4.00 -0.86
CA VAL A 28 -13.21 4.35 0.27
C VAL A 28 -12.54 4.04 1.61
N VAL A 29 -11.90 2.86 1.74
CA VAL A 29 -11.16 2.51 2.97
C VAL A 29 -10.04 3.51 3.24
N GLN A 30 -9.28 3.89 2.21
CA GLN A 30 -8.23 4.92 2.32
C GLN A 30 -8.80 6.27 2.79
N SER A 31 -9.93 6.71 2.22
CA SER A 31 -10.61 7.93 2.65
C SER A 31 -11.04 7.88 4.12
N VAL A 32 -11.56 6.74 4.58
CA VAL A 32 -11.94 6.54 5.99
C VAL A 32 -10.72 6.60 6.90
N CYS A 33 -9.60 5.96 6.52
CA CYS A 33 -8.35 6.04 7.29
C CYS A 33 -7.85 7.48 7.40
N VAL A 34 -7.85 8.25 6.31
CA VAL A 34 -7.39 9.64 6.33
C VAL A 34 -8.31 10.54 7.15
N PHE A 35 -9.62 10.35 7.03
CA PHE A 35 -10.58 11.05 7.87
C PHE A 35 -10.39 10.72 9.37
N ALA A 36 -10.15 9.45 9.70
CA ALA A 36 -9.87 9.03 11.08
C ALA A 36 -8.58 9.69 11.63
N VAL A 37 -7.50 9.74 10.84
CA VAL A 37 -6.26 10.45 11.20
C VAL A 37 -6.54 11.93 11.45
N SER A 38 -7.36 12.58 10.61
CA SER A 38 -7.76 13.98 10.83
C SER A 38 -8.49 14.18 12.15
N LEU A 39 -9.44 13.29 12.50
CA LEU A 39 -10.15 13.34 13.78
C LEU A 39 -9.19 13.13 14.96
N ILE A 40 -8.28 12.17 14.87
CA ILE A 40 -7.26 11.89 15.91
C ILE A 40 -6.39 13.14 16.14
N ASN A 41 -5.83 13.71 15.08
CA ASN A 41 -4.96 14.89 15.15
C ASN A 41 -5.67 16.13 15.68
N ARG A 42 -7.00 16.22 15.54
CA ARG A 42 -7.82 17.31 16.07
C ARG A 42 -8.19 17.10 17.55
N ALA A 43 -8.46 15.85 17.93
CA ALA A 43 -8.96 15.52 19.26
C ALA A 43 -7.83 15.31 20.29
N LEU A 44 -6.66 14.88 19.84
CA LEU A 44 -5.55 14.45 20.70
C LEU A 44 -4.28 15.23 20.38
N THR A 45 -3.36 15.23 21.34
CA THR A 45 -2.01 15.79 21.17
C THR A 45 -0.97 14.88 21.85
N GLY A 46 0.30 15.06 21.51
CA GLY A 46 1.40 14.33 22.12
C GLY A 46 1.41 12.84 21.80
N THR A 47 1.78 12.01 22.77
CA THR A 47 2.01 10.57 22.55
C THR A 47 0.75 9.80 22.13
N ALA A 48 -0.42 10.17 22.65
CA ALA A 48 -1.68 9.48 22.33
C ALA A 48 -2.09 9.68 20.86
N ASP A 49 -1.91 10.89 20.33
CA ASP A 49 -2.06 11.20 18.91
C ASP A 49 -1.11 10.32 18.07
N HIS A 50 0.19 10.39 18.35
CA HIS A 50 1.18 9.62 17.59
C HIS A 50 0.91 8.11 17.61
N ALA A 51 0.53 7.54 18.75
CA ALA A 51 0.23 6.12 18.84
C ALA A 51 -0.98 5.73 17.96
N LEU A 52 -2.09 6.47 18.05
CA LEU A 52 -3.31 6.15 17.30
C LEU A 52 -3.16 6.44 15.81
N THR A 53 -2.52 7.56 15.45
CA THR A 53 -2.18 7.87 14.06
C THR A 53 -1.27 6.79 13.47
N GLY A 54 -0.28 6.32 14.22
CA GLY A 54 0.57 5.20 13.83
C GLY A 54 -0.21 3.91 13.55
N VAL A 55 -1.17 3.57 14.42
CA VAL A 55 -2.05 2.40 14.23
C VAL A 55 -2.90 2.53 12.96
N VAL A 56 -3.55 3.67 12.74
CA VAL A 56 -4.40 3.87 11.55
C VAL A 56 -3.56 3.82 10.27
N VAL A 57 -2.39 4.46 10.26
CA VAL A 57 -1.46 4.41 9.12
C VAL A 57 -0.97 2.99 8.86
N ALA A 58 -0.63 2.22 9.90
CA ALA A 58 -0.21 0.84 9.76
C ALA A 58 -1.33 -0.03 9.15
N ILE A 59 -2.56 0.11 9.62
CA ILE A 59 -3.73 -0.61 9.09
C ILE A 59 -3.96 -0.22 7.62
N GLY A 60 -4.02 1.08 7.31
CA GLY A 60 -4.23 1.56 5.94
C GLY A 60 -3.15 1.07 4.97
N THR A 61 -1.90 1.03 5.43
CA THR A 61 -0.76 0.52 4.66
C THR A 61 -0.89 -0.99 4.41
N VAL A 62 -1.19 -1.78 5.45
CA VAL A 62 -1.39 -3.23 5.32
C VAL A 62 -2.54 -3.55 4.37
N VAL A 63 -3.66 -2.85 4.50
CA VAL A 63 -4.83 -3.03 3.62
C VAL A 63 -4.46 -2.69 2.19
N THR A 64 -3.82 -1.54 1.95
CA THR A 64 -3.39 -1.12 0.59
C THR A 64 -2.42 -2.12 -0.03
N MET A 65 -1.52 -2.69 0.77
CA MET A 65 -0.57 -3.70 0.33
C MET A 65 -1.23 -5.04 -0.01
N ILE A 66 -2.09 -5.56 0.86
CA ILE A 66 -2.55 -6.97 0.80
C ILE A 66 -3.88 -7.12 0.07
N TYR A 67 -4.84 -6.21 0.30
CA TYR A 67 -6.19 -6.36 -0.22
C TYR A 67 -6.22 -6.58 -1.74
N PRO A 68 -5.51 -5.79 -2.57
CA PRO A 68 -5.47 -6.02 -4.01
C PRO A 68 -5.06 -7.45 -4.41
N ALA A 69 -4.03 -7.99 -3.75
CA ALA A 69 -3.54 -9.33 -4.02
C ALA A 69 -4.54 -10.43 -3.59
N THR A 70 -5.37 -10.19 -2.56
CA THR A 70 -6.47 -11.12 -2.23
C THR A 70 -7.57 -11.13 -3.28
N ARG A 71 -7.72 -10.03 -4.04
CA ARG A 71 -8.72 -9.87 -5.09
C ARG A 71 -8.27 -10.45 -6.42
N THR A 72 -6.99 -10.35 -6.76
CA THR A 72 -6.46 -10.88 -8.02
C THR A 72 -5.86 -12.27 -7.91
N ARG A 73 -5.55 -12.74 -6.70
CA ARG A 73 -4.97 -14.06 -6.42
C ARG A 73 -3.71 -14.35 -7.27
N PRO A 74 -2.71 -13.46 -7.25
CA PRO A 74 -1.65 -13.44 -8.25
C PRO A 74 -0.81 -14.72 -8.26
N ARG A 75 -0.77 -15.38 -9.42
CA ARG A 75 0.03 -16.54 -9.79
C ARG A 75 0.84 -16.29 -11.06
N THR A 76 0.53 -15.26 -11.84
CA THR A 76 1.32 -14.81 -13.00
C THR A 76 1.70 -13.33 -12.88
N ILE A 77 2.34 -12.76 -13.90
CA ILE A 77 2.62 -11.30 -13.95
C ILE A 77 1.33 -10.50 -14.16
N GLU A 78 0.32 -11.10 -14.81
CA GLU A 78 -0.97 -10.47 -15.07
C GLU A 78 -1.72 -10.20 -13.76
N GLY A 79 -1.82 -11.19 -12.86
CA GLY A 79 -2.43 -11.00 -11.55
C GLY A 79 -1.71 -9.97 -10.68
N ILE A 80 -0.39 -9.86 -10.80
CA ILE A 80 0.42 -8.84 -10.11
C ILE A 80 0.14 -7.44 -10.68
N ALA A 81 0.13 -7.31 -12.01
CA ALA A 81 -0.22 -6.07 -12.68
C ALA A 81 -1.67 -5.65 -12.37
N GLY A 82 -2.61 -6.61 -12.31
CA GLY A 82 -3.99 -6.35 -11.90
C GLY A 82 -4.10 -5.83 -10.47
N ALA A 83 -3.33 -6.37 -9.53
CA ALA A 83 -3.29 -5.88 -8.14
C ALA A 83 -2.75 -4.44 -8.08
N ALA A 84 -1.71 -4.14 -8.85
CA ALA A 84 -1.20 -2.78 -8.96
C ALA A 84 -2.22 -1.82 -9.60
N GLY A 85 -2.95 -2.29 -10.61
CA GLY A 85 -4.08 -1.58 -11.21
C GLY A 85 -5.17 -1.24 -10.20
N ILE A 86 -5.50 -2.15 -9.28
CA ILE A 86 -6.41 -1.87 -8.16
C ILE A 86 -5.85 -0.75 -7.27
N GLY A 87 -4.55 -0.78 -6.94
CA GLY A 87 -3.91 0.26 -6.15
C GLY A 87 -3.95 1.64 -6.82
N LEU A 88 -3.69 1.69 -8.13
CA LEU A 88 -3.79 2.92 -8.91
C LEU A 88 -5.23 3.44 -8.98
N GLY A 89 -6.19 2.56 -9.27
CA GLY A 89 -7.61 2.91 -9.31
C GLY A 89 -8.13 3.38 -7.95
N ALA A 90 -7.64 2.78 -6.86
CA ALA A 90 -7.96 3.20 -5.50
C ALA A 90 -7.46 4.61 -5.21
N ALA A 91 -6.25 4.96 -5.65
CA ALA A 91 -5.74 6.33 -5.53
C ALA A 91 -6.63 7.33 -6.28
N LEU A 92 -7.15 6.98 -7.46
CA LEU A 92 -8.12 7.83 -8.19
C LEU A 92 -9.43 8.00 -7.41
N ALA A 93 -9.99 6.91 -6.89
CA ALA A 93 -11.22 6.95 -6.10
C ALA A 93 -11.05 7.74 -4.80
N PHE A 94 -9.95 7.52 -4.08
CA PHE A 94 -9.57 8.27 -2.89
C PHE A 94 -9.48 9.76 -3.19
N MET A 95 -8.76 10.17 -4.25
CA MET A 95 -8.61 11.58 -4.60
C MET A 95 -9.93 12.24 -4.98
N LEU A 96 -10.84 11.52 -5.64
CA LEU A 96 -12.17 12.04 -5.93
C LEU A 96 -12.92 12.35 -4.62
N ILE A 97 -12.90 11.42 -3.67
CA ILE A 97 -13.50 11.63 -2.34
C ILE A 97 -12.78 12.75 -1.58
N ASP A 98 -11.47 12.81 -1.71
CA ASP A 98 -10.64 13.79 -1.04
C ASP A 98 -11.03 15.22 -1.44
N VAL A 99 -11.03 15.47 -2.75
CA VAL A 99 -11.34 16.78 -3.32
C VAL A 99 -12.82 17.12 -3.15
N ALA A 100 -13.73 16.17 -3.38
CA ALA A 100 -15.17 16.44 -3.36
C ALA A 100 -15.78 16.47 -1.95
N VAL A 101 -15.14 15.83 -0.96
CA VAL A 101 -15.73 15.62 0.38
C VAL A 101 -14.76 16.03 1.48
N LEU A 102 -13.58 15.42 1.57
CA LEU A 102 -12.71 15.61 2.74
C LEU A 102 -12.17 17.04 2.85
N GLN A 103 -11.73 17.64 1.74
CA GLN A 103 -11.23 19.01 1.70
C GLN A 103 -12.32 20.04 2.05
N PRO A 104 -13.54 19.98 1.47
CA PRO A 104 -14.65 20.85 1.90
C PRO A 104 -15.01 20.75 3.38
N LEU A 105 -14.83 19.59 4.00
CA LEU A 105 -15.03 19.39 5.45
C LEU A 105 -13.87 19.94 6.32
N GLY A 106 -12.86 20.53 5.68
CA GLY A 106 -11.67 21.08 6.34
C GLY A 106 -10.73 20.00 6.89
N THR A 107 -10.80 18.76 6.40
CA THR A 107 -10.03 17.60 6.91
C THR A 107 -8.53 17.89 7.03
N TYR A 108 -8.02 18.77 6.17
CA TYR A 108 -6.64 19.24 6.20
C TYR A 108 -6.55 20.70 6.62
N THR A 109 -5.40 21.08 7.17
CA THR A 109 -5.03 22.50 7.24
C THR A 109 -4.76 23.02 5.82
N ASN A 110 -5.11 24.28 5.55
CA ASN A 110 -4.91 24.93 4.24
C ASN A 110 -3.48 24.85 3.70
N ARG A 111 -2.52 24.50 4.56
CA ARG A 111 -1.10 24.28 4.24
C ARG A 111 -0.87 23.35 3.04
N TRP A 112 -1.68 22.31 2.85
CA TRP A 112 -1.53 21.40 1.69
C TRP A 112 -1.93 22.05 0.37
N HIS A 113 -2.95 22.89 0.40
CA HIS A 113 -3.39 23.68 -0.74
C HIS A 113 -2.41 24.83 -1.03
N GLU A 114 -1.84 25.42 0.02
CA GLU A 114 -0.81 26.47 -0.07
C GLU A 114 0.52 25.96 -0.66
N ILE A 115 0.98 24.76 -0.25
CA ILE A 115 2.18 24.12 -0.83
C ILE A 115 2.00 23.94 -2.35
N GLY A 116 0.78 23.63 -2.77
CA GLY A 116 0.42 23.45 -4.17
C GLY A 116 0.17 24.73 -4.96
N GLY A 117 0.36 25.91 -4.37
CA GLY A 117 0.03 27.19 -5.01
C GLY A 117 -1.45 27.30 -5.39
N GLY A 118 -2.34 26.67 -4.62
CA GLY A 118 -3.76 26.63 -4.91
C GLY A 118 -4.23 25.44 -5.74
N SER A 119 -3.32 24.52 -6.10
CA SER A 119 -3.62 23.32 -6.86
C SER A 119 -3.42 22.07 -6.01
N ASN A 120 -4.27 21.07 -6.14
CA ASN A 120 -4.10 19.76 -5.50
C ASN A 120 -3.25 18.79 -6.35
N TRP A 121 -2.96 19.14 -7.60
CA TRP A 121 -2.30 18.24 -8.55
C TRP A 121 -0.87 17.85 -8.16
N TRP A 122 -0.19 18.64 -7.32
CA TRP A 122 1.21 18.40 -6.99
C TRP A 122 1.42 17.08 -6.22
N TYR A 123 0.45 16.65 -5.43
CA TYR A 123 0.56 15.42 -4.62
C TYR A 123 -0.15 14.22 -5.26
N HIS A 124 -0.96 14.43 -6.31
CA HIS A 124 -1.68 13.35 -7.00
C HIS A 124 -0.73 12.25 -7.50
N PRO A 125 0.39 12.56 -8.21
CA PRO A 125 1.32 11.53 -8.67
C PRO A 125 1.91 10.71 -7.53
N THR A 126 2.14 11.32 -6.36
CA THR A 126 2.66 10.62 -5.19
C THR A 126 1.68 9.55 -4.70
N TRP A 127 0.38 9.85 -4.62
CA TRP A 127 -0.62 8.84 -4.25
C TRP A 127 -0.72 7.72 -5.29
N TRP A 128 -0.63 8.06 -6.58
CA TRP A 128 -0.67 7.06 -7.65
C TRP A 128 0.51 6.10 -7.54
N MET A 129 1.71 6.65 -7.38
CA MET A 129 2.93 5.86 -7.24
C MET A 129 2.89 5.01 -5.98
N VAL A 130 2.54 5.57 -4.83
CA VAL A 130 2.48 4.82 -3.56
C VAL A 130 1.39 3.74 -3.62
N GLY A 131 0.17 4.07 -4.05
CA GLY A 131 -0.93 3.10 -4.15
C GLY A 131 -0.59 1.94 -5.09
N CYS A 132 -0.04 2.23 -6.27
CA CYS A 132 0.43 1.24 -7.21
C CYS A 132 1.57 0.39 -6.63
N TYR A 133 2.59 1.04 -6.07
CA TYR A 133 3.78 0.39 -5.53
C TYR A 133 3.46 -0.57 -4.37
N LEU A 134 2.68 -0.13 -3.37
CA LEU A 134 2.31 -0.95 -2.22
C LEU A 134 1.55 -2.21 -2.68
N SER A 135 0.59 -2.03 -3.57
CA SER A 135 -0.25 -3.11 -4.11
C SER A 135 0.57 -4.08 -4.98
N TRP A 136 1.48 -3.55 -5.80
CA TRP A 136 2.39 -4.31 -6.64
C TRP A 136 3.33 -5.18 -5.80
N MET A 137 3.99 -4.60 -4.80
CA MET A 137 4.93 -5.33 -3.93
C MET A 137 4.22 -6.36 -3.06
N GLY A 138 3.05 -6.04 -2.51
CA GLY A 138 2.23 -7.00 -1.77
C GLY A 138 1.82 -8.20 -2.63
N ALA A 139 1.45 -7.96 -3.89
CA ALA A 139 1.13 -9.02 -4.84
C ALA A 139 2.32 -9.92 -5.18
N TRP A 140 3.51 -9.35 -5.35
CA TRP A 140 4.74 -10.14 -5.52
C TRP A 140 5.02 -11.05 -4.34
N ILE A 141 4.92 -10.53 -3.12
CA ILE A 141 5.19 -11.32 -1.90
C ILE A 141 4.24 -12.53 -1.84
N LEU A 142 2.93 -12.32 -2.05
CA LEU A 142 1.96 -13.42 -2.01
C LEU A 142 2.14 -14.39 -3.18
N ALA A 143 2.43 -13.90 -4.39
CA ALA A 143 2.71 -14.74 -5.54
C ALA A 143 3.94 -15.63 -5.32
N ASN A 144 5.02 -15.07 -4.76
CA ASN A 144 6.23 -15.81 -4.47
C ASN A 144 6.01 -16.87 -3.38
N GLN A 145 5.27 -16.55 -2.32
CA GLN A 145 4.87 -17.54 -1.30
C GLN A 145 4.06 -18.68 -1.93
N ALA A 146 3.09 -18.34 -2.78
CA ALA A 146 2.23 -19.30 -3.44
C ALA A 146 2.99 -20.21 -4.40
N ASN A 147 4.02 -19.69 -5.08
CA ASN A 147 4.90 -20.49 -5.95
C ASN A 147 5.81 -21.44 -5.15
N LYS A 148 6.25 -21.04 -3.94
CA LYS A 148 7.10 -21.90 -3.09
C LYS A 148 6.33 -23.00 -2.38
N ASN A 149 5.20 -22.63 -1.78
CA ASN A 149 4.52 -23.46 -0.79
C ASN A 149 3.16 -23.97 -1.30
N GLY A 150 2.82 -23.71 -2.57
CA GLY A 150 1.49 -23.94 -3.14
C GLY A 150 0.40 -22.96 -2.66
N THR A 151 0.60 -22.33 -1.50
CA THR A 151 -0.33 -21.43 -0.83
C THR A 151 0.36 -20.14 -0.36
N SER A 152 -0.40 -19.05 -0.28
CA SER A 152 0.07 -17.76 0.26
C SER A 152 -0.33 -17.61 1.73
N SER A 153 0.49 -16.88 2.50
CA SER A 153 0.25 -16.58 3.92
C SER A 153 0.22 -15.08 4.13
N ILE A 154 -0.99 -14.53 4.29
CA ILE A 154 -1.20 -13.10 4.58
C ILE A 154 -0.47 -12.70 5.86
N GLY A 155 -0.60 -13.51 6.93
CA GLY A 155 0.09 -13.26 8.19
C GLY A 155 1.62 -13.27 8.03
N GLY A 156 2.16 -14.22 7.25
CA GLY A 156 3.58 -14.27 6.94
C GLY A 156 4.09 -13.06 6.15
N ALA A 157 3.30 -12.57 5.18
CA ALA A 157 3.63 -11.38 4.42
C ALA A 157 3.63 -10.11 5.29
N ILE A 158 2.59 -9.93 6.12
CA ILE A 158 2.48 -8.81 7.07
C ILE A 158 3.65 -8.85 8.06
N GLY A 159 3.93 -10.02 8.65
CA GLY A 159 5.02 -10.19 9.60
C GLY A 159 6.39 -9.84 8.99
N LEU A 160 6.67 -10.33 7.78
CA LEU A 160 7.91 -10.04 7.07
C LEU A 160 8.08 -8.52 6.82
N VAL A 161 7.04 -7.87 6.29
CA VAL A 161 7.09 -6.43 5.99
C VAL A 161 7.19 -5.61 7.27
N ALA A 162 6.47 -5.97 8.34
CA ALA A 162 6.54 -5.28 9.62
C ALA A 162 7.94 -5.33 10.24
N VAL A 163 8.57 -6.52 10.26
CA VAL A 163 9.95 -6.69 10.76
C VAL A 163 10.93 -5.86 9.95
N LEU A 164 10.86 -5.93 8.62
CA LEU A 164 11.77 -5.16 7.74
C LEU A 164 11.52 -3.66 7.86
N THR A 165 10.28 -3.22 8.07
CA THR A 165 9.95 -1.81 8.31
C THR A 165 10.58 -1.31 9.60
N ALA A 166 10.49 -2.10 10.68
CA ALA A 166 11.13 -1.78 11.94
C ALA A 166 12.66 -1.69 11.79
N LEU A 167 13.28 -2.64 11.07
CA LEU A 167 14.71 -2.64 10.80
C LEU A 167 15.15 -1.45 9.95
N CYS A 168 14.45 -1.15 8.86
CA CYS A 168 14.75 0.00 8.01
C CYS A 168 14.57 1.33 8.76
N GLY A 169 13.49 1.49 9.54
CA GLY A 169 13.24 2.70 10.31
C GLY A 169 14.27 2.89 11.43
N ALA A 170 14.60 1.82 12.17
CA ALA A 170 15.61 1.87 13.21
C ALA A 170 17.01 2.16 12.64
N ALA A 171 17.37 1.54 11.50
CA ALA A 171 18.62 1.82 10.82
C ALA A 171 18.70 3.28 10.33
N ALA A 172 17.62 3.82 9.74
CA ALA A 172 17.57 5.21 9.31
C ALA A 172 17.77 6.19 10.49
N ALA A 173 17.12 5.92 11.63
CA ALA A 173 17.27 6.72 12.84
C ALA A 173 18.69 6.60 13.44
N ALA A 174 19.24 5.40 13.52
CA ALA A 174 20.57 5.13 14.09
C ALA A 174 21.71 5.69 13.22
N LEU A 175 21.54 5.69 11.90
CA LEU A 175 22.50 6.26 10.95
C LEU A 175 22.34 7.77 10.74
N HIS A 176 21.44 8.41 11.51
CA HIS A 176 21.15 9.85 11.42
C HIS A 176 20.77 10.30 9.99
N PHE A 177 19.98 9.48 9.29
CA PHE A 177 19.45 9.88 7.98
C PHE A 177 18.64 11.19 8.15
N PRO A 178 18.77 12.18 7.25
CA PRO A 178 18.14 13.48 7.41
C PRO A 178 16.63 13.37 7.67
N GLY A 179 16.17 13.93 8.79
CA GLY A 179 14.76 13.91 9.20
C GLY A 179 14.27 12.60 9.83
N ALA A 180 15.11 11.56 9.90
CA ALA A 180 14.75 10.30 10.54
C ALA A 180 14.91 10.37 12.06
N SER A 181 13.91 9.89 12.78
CA SER A 181 13.98 9.62 14.22
C SER A 181 12.97 8.53 14.60
N PHE A 182 12.89 8.14 15.87
CA PHE A 182 11.92 7.14 16.33
C PHE A 182 10.50 7.73 16.41
N ASN A 183 9.91 8.01 15.24
CA ASN A 183 8.61 8.64 15.10
C ASN A 183 7.78 8.00 13.97
N VAL A 184 6.47 8.24 13.99
CA VAL A 184 5.53 7.66 13.02
C VAL A 184 5.91 7.96 11.56
N PRO A 185 6.26 9.21 11.17
CA PRO A 185 6.66 9.50 9.79
C PRO A 185 7.84 8.65 9.30
N THR A 186 8.85 8.43 10.14
CA THR A 186 10.03 7.63 9.77
C THR A 186 9.63 6.19 9.46
N PHE A 187 8.83 5.56 10.33
CA PHE A 187 8.39 4.18 10.11
C PHE A 187 7.36 4.06 8.98
N ALA A 188 6.51 5.07 8.79
CA ALA A 188 5.57 5.13 7.67
C ALA A 188 6.29 5.19 6.31
N ILE A 189 7.42 5.91 6.22
CA ILE A 189 8.25 5.96 5.02
C ILE A 189 9.11 4.70 4.88
N ALA A 190 9.62 4.17 6.00
CA ALA A 190 10.48 2.97 6.01
C ALA A 190 9.79 1.72 5.45
N VAL A 191 8.45 1.69 5.39
CA VAL A 191 7.71 0.59 4.76
C VAL A 191 8.05 0.45 3.27
N LEU A 192 8.42 1.54 2.59
CA LEU A 192 8.74 1.53 1.17
C LEU A 192 10.01 0.72 0.88
N PRO A 193 11.20 1.04 1.43
CA PRO A 193 12.37 0.18 1.23
C PRO A 193 12.17 -1.22 1.83
N ALA A 194 11.44 -1.35 2.93
CA ALA A 194 11.13 -2.64 3.54
C ALA A 194 10.32 -3.56 2.59
N LEU A 195 9.40 -3.01 1.81
CA LEU A 195 8.64 -3.75 0.81
C LEU A 195 9.49 -4.24 -0.34
N THR A 196 10.44 -3.44 -0.82
CA THR A 196 11.42 -3.88 -1.81
C THR A 196 12.23 -5.06 -1.26
N LEU A 197 12.73 -4.94 -0.03
CA LEU A 197 13.50 -6.01 0.62
C LEU A 197 12.65 -7.26 0.85
N ALA A 198 11.41 -7.10 1.32
CA ALA A 198 10.47 -8.19 1.54
C ALA A 198 10.17 -8.93 0.24
N THR A 199 9.97 -8.19 -0.85
CA THR A 199 9.75 -8.74 -2.18
C THR A 199 10.97 -9.54 -2.64
N TRP A 200 12.17 -8.98 -2.49
CA TRP A 200 13.42 -9.68 -2.84
C TRP A 200 13.63 -10.96 -2.03
N ILE A 201 13.50 -10.90 -0.71
CA ILE A 201 13.61 -12.07 0.20
C ILE A 201 12.53 -13.10 -0.12
N SER A 202 11.30 -12.64 -0.39
CA SER A 202 10.22 -13.53 -0.79
C SER A 202 10.50 -14.25 -2.10
N GLY A 203 11.40 -13.77 -2.96
CA GLY A 203 11.80 -14.47 -4.19
C GLY A 203 12.70 -15.70 -3.96
N PHE A 204 13.40 -15.80 -2.82
CA PHE A 204 14.40 -16.87 -2.62
C PHE A 204 13.81 -18.28 -2.56
N GLY A 205 14.14 -19.13 -3.52
CA GLY A 205 13.64 -20.50 -3.60
C GLY A 205 12.24 -20.60 -4.23
N ALA A 206 11.68 -19.52 -4.78
CA ALA A 206 10.55 -19.62 -5.69
C ALA A 206 11.04 -20.29 -6.98
N SER A 207 10.29 -21.27 -7.51
CA SER A 207 10.65 -21.87 -8.80
C SER A 207 10.69 -20.77 -9.85
N LYS A 208 11.76 -20.75 -10.68
CA LYS A 208 11.82 -19.83 -11.82
C LYS A 208 10.59 -20.07 -12.70
N ARG A 209 9.84 -19.01 -12.98
CA ARG A 209 8.86 -19.00 -14.08
C ARG A 209 9.61 -19.01 -15.40
#